data_AF-A0ABD5Q8J1-F1
#
_entry.id   AF-A0ABD5Q8J1-F1
#
_cell.length_a   1.000
_cell.length_b   1.000
_cell.length_c   1.000
_cell.angle_alpha   90.00
_cell.angle_beta   90.00
_cell.angle_gamma   90.00
#
_symmetry.space_group_name_H-M   'P 1'
#
loop_
_entity.id
_entity.type
_entity.pdbx_description
1 polymer ?
#
loop_
_entity_poly.entity_id
_entity_poly.type
_entity_poly.pdbx_seq_one_letter_code
_entity_poly.pdbx_strand_id
1 'polypeptide(L)'
;MDDRTASLLTKTQRRRIRNDFADLDEQKRRRDERQIRERLAAGLLDTRVLAGYPDAQFGLAVEDLSEDELREALADATLVLERVRELEGVDRKTVLSRARRRADELAEQSGDLRSLDDLDLQTAAEIRRETKVSVREQFEENRWDSRADGLLKLTASATVPLFVTLLVDSTTSRDLLGTSAGATVLVYLCSLVVVVALSGVFLIKAAQTLKHDVLPAISTFRRDPASAVGSALDLLRRPEVRLRKVWDEL
;
A
#
# COMPACT_ATOMS: atom_id res chain seq x y z
N MET A 1 -42.69 -3.02 8.63
CA MET A 1 -42.77 -2.71 10.08
C MET A 1 -41.48 -3.22 10.67
N ASP A 2 -40.67 -2.32 11.20
CA ASP A 2 -39.30 -2.59 11.65
C ASP A 2 -39.35 -3.08 13.11
N ASP A 3 -39.68 -4.36 13.27
CA ASP A 3 -40.00 -5.00 14.55
C ASP A 3 -38.72 -5.47 15.28
N ARG A 4 -37.69 -4.61 15.31
CA ARG A 4 -36.45 -4.85 16.05
C ARG A 4 -36.76 -4.80 17.54
N THR A 5 -36.95 -5.99 18.13
CA THR A 5 -37.55 -6.22 19.45
C THR A 5 -36.73 -5.62 20.61
N ALA A 6 -35.47 -5.25 20.39
CA ALA A 6 -34.60 -4.61 21.39
C ALA A 6 -33.78 -3.44 20.80
N SER A 7 -34.46 -2.36 20.38
CA SER A 7 -33.80 -1.10 20.01
C SER A 7 -33.37 -0.31 21.26
N LEU A 8 -32.14 0.23 21.25
CA LEU A 8 -31.56 1.03 22.35
C LEU A 8 -32.50 2.16 22.81
N LEU A 9 -33.18 2.81 21.86
CA LEU A 9 -34.24 3.77 22.14
C LEU A 9 -35.58 3.28 21.56
N THR A 10 -36.65 3.52 22.32
CA THR A 10 -38.02 3.27 21.82
C THR A 10 -38.35 4.22 20.65
N LYS A 11 -39.30 3.83 19.80
CA LYS A 11 -39.79 4.68 18.69
C LYS A 11 -40.28 6.04 19.20
N THR A 12 -40.95 6.07 20.35
CA THR A 12 -41.43 7.29 21.00
C THR A 12 -40.27 8.20 21.43
N GLN A 13 -39.23 7.64 22.04
CA GLN A 13 -38.06 8.42 22.47
C GLN A 13 -37.29 8.99 21.27
N ARG A 14 -37.10 8.22 20.20
CA ARG A 14 -36.49 8.72 18.95
C ARG A 14 -37.29 9.88 18.36
N ARG A 15 -38.62 9.79 18.33
CA ARG A 15 -39.50 10.88 17.88
C ARG A 15 -39.34 12.13 18.74
N ARG A 16 -39.30 11.96 20.07
CA ARG A 16 -39.17 13.08 21.00
C ARG A 16 -37.84 13.83 20.86
N ILE A 17 -36.72 13.12 20.66
CA ILE A 17 -35.43 13.76 20.37
C ILE A 17 -35.51 14.59 19.09
N ARG A 18 -36.11 14.06 18.02
CA ARG A 18 -36.20 14.77 16.73
C ARG A 18 -37.08 16.04 16.80
N ASN A 19 -38.05 16.05 17.70
CA ASN A 19 -38.96 17.17 17.89
C ASN A 19 -38.59 18.04 19.10
N ASP A 20 -37.34 17.94 19.59
CA ASP A 20 -36.83 18.68 20.77
C ASP A 20 -37.76 18.65 21.99
N PHE A 21 -38.45 17.51 22.19
CA PHE A 21 -39.41 17.28 23.27
C PHE A 21 -40.56 18.30 23.35
N ALA A 22 -40.90 18.98 22.23
CA ALA A 22 -41.91 20.03 22.18
C ALA A 22 -43.29 19.63 22.76
N ASP A 23 -43.62 18.33 22.71
CA ASP A 23 -44.89 17.78 23.18
C ASP A 23 -44.93 17.51 24.70
N LEU A 24 -43.86 17.79 25.46
CA LEU A 24 -43.75 17.47 26.89
C LEU A 24 -43.69 18.71 27.78
N ASP A 25 -44.29 18.59 28.96
CA ASP A 25 -44.03 19.52 30.06
C ASP A 25 -42.58 19.38 30.59
N GLU A 26 -42.09 20.42 31.27
CA GLU A 26 -40.71 20.51 31.74
C GLU A 26 -40.29 19.31 32.62
N GLN A 27 -41.19 18.82 33.47
CA GLN A 27 -40.89 17.72 34.39
C GLN A 27 -40.75 16.39 33.63
N LYS A 28 -41.67 16.10 32.70
CA LYS A 28 -41.61 14.93 31.84
C LYS A 28 -40.41 15.00 30.89
N ARG A 29 -40.11 16.18 30.34
CA ARG A 29 -38.94 16.40 29.48
C ARG A 29 -37.66 16.01 30.21
N ARG A 30 -37.40 16.58 31.40
CA ARG A 30 -36.20 16.26 32.20
C ARG A 30 -36.08 14.78 32.53
N ARG A 31 -37.20 14.12 32.83
CA ARG A 31 -37.23 12.68 33.13
C ARG A 31 -36.86 11.86 31.89
N ASP A 32 -37.47 12.16 30.75
CA ASP A 32 -37.24 11.41 29.50
C ASP A 32 -35.83 11.66 28.96
N GLU A 33 -35.33 12.91 29.01
CA GLU A 33 -33.95 13.26 28.67
C GLU A 33 -32.94 12.47 29.50
N ARG A 34 -33.16 12.37 30.82
CA ARG A 34 -32.30 11.58 31.71
C ARG A 34 -32.30 10.11 31.33
N GLN A 35 -33.48 9.52 31.13
CA GLN A 35 -33.61 8.12 30.76
C GLN A 35 -32.98 7.81 29.40
N ILE A 36 -33.14 8.71 28.43
CA ILE A 36 -32.51 8.60 27.10
C ILE A 36 -30.99 8.65 27.23
N ARG A 37 -30.46 9.61 28.01
CA ARG A 37 -29.02 9.73 28.25
C ARG A 37 -28.44 8.48 28.90
N GLU A 38 -29.12 7.94 29.93
CA GLU A 38 -28.72 6.71 30.60
C GLU A 38 -28.67 5.53 29.63
N ARG A 39 -29.67 5.39 28.74
CA ARG A 39 -29.68 4.32 27.72
C ARG A 39 -28.59 4.46 26.67
N LEU A 40 -28.34 5.68 26.20
CA LEU A 40 -27.24 5.95 25.25
C LEU A 40 -25.88 5.65 25.89
N ALA A 41 -25.66 6.08 27.13
CA ALA A 41 -24.45 5.78 27.86
C ALA A 41 -24.28 4.27 28.09
N ALA A 42 -25.34 3.57 28.49
CA ALA A 42 -25.31 2.12 28.66
C ALA A 42 -24.92 1.40 27.36
N GLY A 43 -25.57 1.73 26.24
CA GLY A 43 -25.26 1.08 24.95
C GLY A 43 -23.85 1.38 24.44
N LEU A 44 -23.29 2.57 24.70
CA LEU A 44 -21.88 2.85 24.42
C LEU A 44 -20.96 1.98 25.29
N LEU A 45 -21.29 1.80 26.56
CA LEU A 45 -20.50 0.99 27.49
C LEU A 45 -20.63 -0.52 27.25
N ASP A 46 -21.74 -0.97 26.66
CA ASP A 46 -21.94 -2.39 26.28
C ASP A 46 -20.89 -2.86 25.28
N THR A 47 -20.33 -1.96 24.46
CA THR A 47 -19.22 -2.28 23.54
C THR A 47 -18.00 -2.87 24.26
N ARG A 48 -17.80 -2.54 25.55
CA ARG A 48 -16.73 -3.13 26.37
C ARG A 48 -16.90 -4.64 26.55
N VAL A 49 -18.14 -5.09 26.69
CA VAL A 49 -18.49 -6.50 26.85
C VAL A 49 -18.50 -7.19 25.49
N LEU A 50 -19.14 -6.56 24.51
CA LEU A 50 -19.23 -7.10 23.14
C LEU A 50 -17.86 -7.32 22.53
N ALA A 51 -16.89 -6.43 22.75
CA ALA A 51 -15.54 -6.57 22.21
C ALA A 51 -14.84 -7.90 22.57
N GLY A 52 -15.27 -8.57 23.65
CA GLY A 52 -14.73 -9.87 24.05
C GLY A 52 -15.58 -11.08 23.63
N TYR A 53 -16.62 -10.90 22.81
CA TYR A 53 -17.44 -12.00 22.34
C TYR A 53 -16.70 -12.84 21.28
N PRO A 54 -16.84 -14.19 21.31
CA PRO A 54 -16.26 -15.05 20.29
C PRO A 54 -16.75 -14.69 18.88
N ASP A 55 -15.89 -14.84 17.87
CA ASP A 55 -16.21 -14.51 16.47
C ASP A 55 -17.50 -15.17 15.98
N ALA A 56 -17.75 -16.42 16.41
CA ALA A 56 -18.95 -17.17 16.06
C ALA A 56 -20.26 -16.48 16.51
N GLN A 57 -20.24 -15.76 17.65
CA GLN A 57 -21.43 -15.05 18.14
C GLN A 57 -21.74 -13.83 17.29
N PHE A 58 -20.73 -13.13 16.78
CA PHE A 58 -20.93 -12.05 15.83
C PHE A 58 -21.48 -12.56 14.50
N GLY A 59 -20.98 -13.71 14.02
CA GLY A 59 -21.51 -14.37 12.83
C GLY A 59 -23.01 -14.68 12.94
N LEU A 60 -23.44 -15.26 14.07
CA LEU A 60 -24.86 -15.54 14.33
C LEU A 60 -25.70 -14.25 14.48
N ALA A 61 -25.15 -13.21 15.11
CA ALA A 61 -25.88 -11.96 15.37
C ALA A 61 -26.23 -11.18 14.08
N VAL A 62 -25.48 -11.37 13.00
CA VAL A 62 -25.68 -10.69 11.72
C VAL A 62 -26.19 -11.61 10.61
N GLU A 63 -26.43 -12.89 10.90
CA GLU A 63 -26.80 -13.92 9.92
C GLU A 63 -28.03 -13.53 9.08
N ASP A 64 -29.01 -12.89 9.71
CA ASP A 64 -30.26 -12.46 9.08
C ASP A 64 -30.17 -11.11 8.35
N LEU A 65 -29.02 -10.41 8.43
CA LEU A 65 -28.83 -9.11 7.77
C LEU A 65 -28.31 -9.31 6.35
N SER A 66 -28.86 -8.57 5.40
CA SER A 66 -28.24 -8.47 4.08
C SER A 66 -26.89 -7.74 4.16
N GLU A 67 -26.03 -7.98 3.18
CA GLU A 67 -24.70 -7.36 3.11
C GLU A 67 -24.77 -5.83 3.09
N ASP A 68 -25.77 -5.27 2.39
CA ASP A 68 -25.98 -3.83 2.32
C ASP A 68 -26.48 -3.26 3.65
N GLU A 69 -27.42 -3.93 4.33
CA GLU A 69 -27.88 -3.53 5.67
C GLU A 69 -26.76 -3.57 6.70
N LEU A 70 -25.88 -4.58 6.63
CA LEU A 70 -24.71 -4.68 7.50
C LEU A 70 -23.74 -3.51 7.25
N ARG A 71 -23.44 -3.19 5.98
CA ARG A 71 -22.58 -2.07 5.62
C ARG A 71 -23.13 -0.74 6.11
N GLU A 72 -24.42 -0.48 5.89
CA GLU A 72 -25.09 0.73 6.38
C GLU A 72 -25.04 0.81 7.91
N ALA A 73 -25.34 -0.29 8.61
CA ALA A 73 -25.30 -0.35 10.06
C ALA A 73 -23.90 -0.06 10.62
N LEU A 74 -22.84 -0.62 10.01
CA LEU A 74 -21.45 -0.39 10.41
C LEU A 74 -21.01 1.06 10.12
N ALA A 75 -21.44 1.64 9.01
CA ALA A 75 -21.18 3.04 8.69
C ALA A 75 -21.85 3.98 9.70
N ASP A 76 -23.13 3.76 10.01
CA ASP A 76 -23.87 4.54 10.99
C ASP A 76 -23.30 4.41 12.41
N ALA A 77 -22.92 3.19 12.82
CA ALA A 77 -22.25 2.96 14.09
C ALA A 77 -20.92 3.73 14.18
N THR A 78 -20.12 3.70 13.11
CA THR A 78 -18.86 4.45 13.01
C THR A 78 -19.10 5.96 13.13
N LEU A 79 -20.10 6.50 12.44
CA LEU A 79 -20.47 7.91 12.52
C LEU A 79 -20.87 8.32 13.93
N VAL A 80 -21.64 7.49 14.63
CA VAL A 80 -22.03 7.75 16.03
C VAL A 80 -20.80 7.79 16.94
N LEU A 81 -19.91 6.79 16.85
CA LEU A 81 -18.71 6.73 17.69
C LEU A 81 -17.77 7.91 17.44
N GLU A 82 -17.52 8.27 16.19
CA GLU A 82 -16.67 9.40 15.84
C GLU A 82 -17.29 10.75 16.22
N ARG A 83 -18.61 10.92 16.11
CA ARG A 83 -19.30 12.13 16.59
C ARG A 83 -19.18 12.27 18.10
N VAL A 84 -19.39 11.18 18.86
CA VAL A 84 -19.24 11.21 20.32
C VAL A 84 -17.80 11.55 20.70
N ARG A 85 -16.82 10.92 20.05
CA ARG A 85 -15.40 11.21 20.24
C ARG A 85 -15.10 12.71 20.05
N GLU A 86 -15.58 13.28 18.95
CA GLU A 86 -15.32 14.68 18.59
C GLU A 86 -16.02 15.66 19.54
N LEU A 87 -17.29 15.40 19.91
CA LEU A 87 -18.05 16.24 20.84
C LEU A 87 -17.42 16.28 22.24
N GLU A 88 -16.84 15.17 22.69
CA GLU A 88 -16.16 15.07 23.98
C GLU A 88 -14.66 15.45 23.91
N GLY A 89 -14.18 15.91 22.75
CA GLY A 89 -12.79 16.35 22.57
C GLY A 89 -11.75 15.23 22.78
N VAL A 90 -12.14 13.97 22.56
CA VAL A 90 -11.25 12.82 22.75
C VAL A 90 -10.36 12.66 21.52
N ASP A 91 -9.05 12.65 21.72
CA ASP A 91 -8.10 12.47 20.62
C ASP A 91 -8.21 11.07 19.98
N ARG A 92 -8.32 11.04 18.65
CA ARG A 92 -8.47 9.80 17.86
C ARG A 92 -7.30 8.84 18.05
N LYS A 93 -6.06 9.33 18.16
CA LYS A 93 -4.89 8.46 18.37
C LYS A 93 -4.95 7.78 19.72
N THR A 94 -5.43 8.49 20.73
CA THR A 94 -5.63 7.97 22.08
C THR A 94 -6.68 6.84 22.09
N VAL A 95 -7.77 6.99 21.34
CA VAL A 95 -8.78 5.93 21.18
C VAL A 95 -8.18 4.70 20.50
N LEU A 96 -7.49 4.88 19.37
CA LEU A 96 -6.86 3.77 18.62
C LEU A 96 -5.80 3.04 19.45
N SER A 97 -4.96 3.77 20.19
CA SER A 97 -3.97 3.17 21.09
C SER A 97 -4.61 2.33 22.20
N ARG A 98 -5.73 2.81 22.79
CA ARG A 98 -6.48 2.03 23.78
C ARG A 98 -7.17 0.81 23.16
N ALA A 99 -7.71 0.95 21.96
CA ALA A 99 -8.37 -0.15 21.24
C ALA A 99 -7.38 -1.29 20.96
N ARG A 100 -6.16 -0.98 20.47
CA ARG A 100 -5.11 -1.99 20.25
C ARG A 100 -4.74 -2.74 21.52
N ARG A 101 -4.38 -2.01 22.58
CA ARG A 101 -4.04 -2.63 23.86
C ARG A 101 -5.17 -3.54 24.36
N ARG A 102 -6.43 -3.13 24.16
CA ARG A 102 -7.58 -3.94 24.54
C ARG A 102 -7.74 -5.17 23.67
N ALA A 103 -7.47 -5.08 22.37
CA ALA A 103 -7.47 -6.22 21.45
C ALA A 103 -6.39 -7.22 21.84
N ASP A 104 -5.16 -6.76 22.12
CA ASP A 104 -4.04 -7.59 22.58
C ASP A 104 -4.42 -8.34 23.89
N GLU A 105 -4.93 -7.61 24.89
CA GLU A 105 -5.40 -8.19 26.16
C GLU A 105 -6.49 -9.26 25.97
N LEU A 106 -7.35 -9.11 24.97
CA LEU A 106 -8.44 -10.03 24.68
C LEU A 106 -7.95 -11.26 23.92
N ALA A 107 -7.11 -11.07 22.91
CA ALA A 107 -6.49 -12.14 22.13
C ALA A 107 -5.63 -13.07 23.01
N GLU A 108 -4.92 -12.52 24.01
CA GLU A 108 -4.19 -13.32 25.00
C GLU A 108 -5.10 -14.19 25.87
N GLN A 109 -6.36 -13.78 26.09
CA GLN A 109 -7.30 -14.46 26.99
C GLN A 109 -8.11 -15.56 26.30
N SER A 110 -8.29 -15.49 24.97
CA SER A 110 -9.12 -16.44 24.23
C SER A 110 -8.66 -16.59 22.77
N GLY A 111 -8.51 -17.83 22.32
CA GLY A 111 -8.15 -18.15 20.92
C GLY A 111 -9.32 -18.06 19.92
N ASP A 112 -10.53 -17.78 20.39
CA ASP A 112 -11.75 -17.70 19.57
C ASP A 112 -12.02 -16.27 19.04
N LEU A 113 -11.02 -15.38 19.11
CA LEU A 113 -11.07 -13.96 18.75
C LEU A 113 -10.08 -13.63 17.62
N ARG A 114 -9.98 -14.51 16.61
CA ARG A 114 -9.02 -14.35 15.49
C ARG A 114 -9.30 -13.09 14.68
N SER A 115 -10.56 -12.65 14.62
CA SER A 115 -10.95 -11.42 13.95
C SER A 115 -10.23 -10.17 14.50
N LEU A 116 -9.78 -10.18 15.76
CA LEU A 116 -9.04 -9.07 16.35
C LEU A 116 -7.64 -8.89 15.74
N ASP A 117 -7.00 -9.98 15.29
CA ASP A 117 -5.67 -9.96 14.66
C ASP A 117 -5.72 -9.31 13.27
N ASP A 118 -6.87 -9.35 12.61
CA ASP A 118 -7.09 -8.81 11.26
C ASP A 118 -7.53 -7.32 11.27
N LEU A 119 -7.75 -6.72 12.45
CA LEU A 119 -8.20 -5.33 12.55
C LEU A 119 -7.09 -4.32 12.24
N ASP A 120 -7.27 -3.54 11.18
CA ASP A 120 -6.42 -2.38 10.89
C ASP A 120 -6.77 -1.20 11.82
N LEU A 121 -6.16 -1.20 13.01
CA LEU A 121 -6.30 -0.12 13.98
C LEU A 121 -5.24 0.97 13.80
N GLN A 122 -4.71 1.22 12.60
CA GLN A 122 -3.63 2.19 12.38
C GLN A 122 -4.03 3.66 12.53
N THR A 123 -3.12 4.48 13.05
CA THR A 123 -3.28 5.95 13.05
C THR A 123 -2.80 6.53 11.72
N ALA A 124 -3.33 7.70 11.32
CA ALA A 124 -2.88 8.40 10.12
C ALA A 124 -1.36 8.72 10.11
N ALA A 125 -0.74 8.83 11.28
CA ALA A 125 0.71 9.04 11.40
C ALA A 125 1.51 7.77 11.08
N GLU A 126 0.99 6.60 11.45
CA GLU A 126 1.59 5.30 11.14
C GLU A 126 1.39 4.95 9.67
N ILE A 127 0.19 5.14 9.11
CA ILE A 127 -0.05 4.99 7.66
C ILE A 127 0.94 5.85 6.89
N ARG A 128 1.11 7.13 7.27
CA ARG A 128 2.07 8.02 6.62
C ARG A 128 3.53 7.55 6.79
N ARG A 129 3.89 6.97 7.94
CA ARG A 129 5.23 6.44 8.18
C ARG A 129 5.48 5.19 7.34
N GLU A 130 4.51 4.28 7.28
CA GLU A 130 4.57 3.06 6.48
C GLU A 130 4.59 3.38 4.98
N THR A 131 3.73 4.28 4.50
CA THR A 131 3.81 4.82 3.13
C THR A 131 5.18 5.46 2.88
N LYS A 132 5.73 6.23 3.83
CA LYS A 132 7.06 6.83 3.66
C LYS A 132 8.17 5.78 3.62
N VAL A 133 8.07 4.70 4.38
CA VAL A 133 9.03 3.58 4.36
C VAL A 133 8.89 2.79 3.07
N SER A 134 7.68 2.42 2.67
CA SER A 134 7.39 1.72 1.41
C SER A 134 7.81 2.54 0.19
N VAL A 135 7.50 3.84 0.16
CA VAL A 135 7.97 4.76 -0.89
C VAL A 135 9.48 4.89 -0.82
N ARG A 136 10.10 4.95 0.37
CA ARG A 136 11.56 4.99 0.47
C ARG A 136 12.21 3.69 0.01
N GLU A 137 11.60 2.53 0.22
CA GLU A 137 12.12 1.24 -0.28
C GLU A 137 11.91 1.07 -1.78
N GLN A 138 10.80 1.58 -2.32
CA GLN A 138 10.50 1.54 -3.75
C GLN A 138 11.27 2.59 -4.57
N PHE A 139 11.62 3.73 -3.94
CA PHE A 139 12.35 4.84 -4.56
C PHE A 139 13.75 5.06 -3.97
N GLU A 140 14.28 4.16 -3.12
CA GLU A 140 15.70 4.15 -2.79
C GLU A 140 16.45 3.82 -4.07
N GLU A 141 17.02 4.86 -4.67
CA GLU A 141 17.88 4.82 -5.83
C GLU A 141 18.85 3.64 -5.68
N ASN A 142 18.60 2.57 -6.45
CA ASN A 142 19.32 1.32 -6.31
C ASN A 142 20.82 1.65 -6.41
N ARG A 143 21.60 1.27 -5.39
CA ARG A 143 23.06 1.54 -5.35
C ARG A 143 23.80 1.04 -6.60
N TRP A 144 23.20 0.12 -7.33
CA TRP A 144 23.67 -0.37 -8.62
C TRP A 144 23.26 0.52 -9.80
N ASP A 145 22.06 1.10 -9.79
CA ASP A 145 21.64 2.07 -10.81
C ASP A 145 22.39 3.39 -10.67
N SER A 146 22.67 3.87 -9.45
CA SER A 146 23.55 5.03 -9.24
C SER A 146 24.98 4.79 -9.75
N ARG A 147 25.53 3.57 -9.58
CA ARG A 147 26.83 3.18 -10.14
C ARG A 147 26.78 3.05 -11.67
N ALA A 148 25.71 2.50 -12.24
CA ALA A 148 25.54 2.40 -13.67
C ALA A 148 25.40 3.79 -14.32
N ASP A 149 24.67 4.71 -13.70
CA ASP A 149 24.53 6.09 -14.16
C ASP A 149 25.88 6.85 -14.11
N GLY A 150 26.68 6.62 -13.06
CA GLY A 150 28.05 7.11 -13.00
C GLY A 150 28.93 6.60 -14.14
N LEU A 151 28.84 5.31 -14.49
CA LEU A 151 29.58 4.72 -15.62
C LEU A 151 29.07 5.23 -16.99
N LEU A 152 27.77 5.44 -17.15
CA LEU A 152 27.19 6.02 -18.36
C LEU A 152 27.64 7.47 -18.55
N LYS A 153 27.71 8.26 -17.47
CA LYS A 153 28.25 9.62 -17.51
C LYS A 153 29.73 9.64 -17.88
N LEU A 154 30.53 8.70 -17.36
CA LEU A 154 31.94 8.53 -17.76
C LEU A 154 32.07 8.12 -19.23
N THR A 155 31.17 7.27 -19.72
CA THR A 155 31.13 6.88 -21.14
C THR A 155 30.80 8.08 -22.02
N ALA A 156 29.77 8.85 -21.65
CA ALA A 156 29.36 10.05 -22.37
C ALA A 156 30.49 11.09 -22.41
N SER A 157 31.18 11.32 -21.29
CA SER A 157 32.29 12.28 -21.23
C SER A 157 33.52 11.84 -22.03
N ALA A 158 33.83 10.54 -22.08
CA ALA A 158 34.92 10.00 -22.89
C ALA A 158 34.59 9.93 -24.40
N THR A 159 33.31 9.83 -24.74
CA THR A 159 32.86 9.75 -26.15
C THR A 159 33.03 11.08 -26.88
N VAL A 160 32.83 12.21 -26.20
CA VAL A 160 32.97 13.56 -26.80
C VAL A 160 34.37 13.80 -27.39
N PRO A 161 35.49 13.70 -26.65
CA PRO A 161 36.82 13.90 -27.21
C PRO A 161 37.18 12.83 -28.24
N LEU A 162 36.70 11.59 -28.07
CA LEU A 162 36.90 10.52 -29.05
C LEU A 162 36.25 10.87 -30.39
N PHE A 163 34.98 11.31 -30.37
CA PHE A 163 34.24 11.70 -31.56
C PHE A 163 34.85 12.92 -32.25
N VAL A 164 35.24 13.95 -31.48
CA VAL A 164 35.91 15.14 -32.02
C VAL A 164 37.24 14.77 -32.69
N THR A 165 38.04 13.90 -32.06
CA THR A 165 39.35 13.50 -32.60
C THR A 165 39.19 12.70 -33.90
N LEU A 166 38.25 11.75 -33.94
CA LEU A 166 37.95 10.98 -35.15
C LEU A 166 37.37 11.85 -36.28
N LEU A 167 36.51 12.81 -35.94
CA LEU A 167 35.91 13.71 -36.92
C LEU A 167 36.97 14.65 -37.54
N VAL A 168 37.87 15.19 -36.72
CA VAL A 168 38.98 16.04 -37.19
C VAL A 168 39.95 15.25 -38.05
N ASP A 169 40.28 14.01 -37.67
CA ASP A 169 41.12 13.12 -38.47
C ASP A 169 40.47 12.79 -39.82
N SER A 170 39.17 12.49 -39.84
CA SER A 170 38.44 12.17 -41.08
C SER A 170 38.25 13.35 -42.05
N THR A 171 38.21 14.58 -41.52
CA THR A 171 37.95 15.80 -42.31
C THR A 171 39.22 16.53 -42.72
N THR A 172 40.35 16.23 -42.09
CA THR A 172 41.65 16.85 -42.38
C THR A 172 42.48 15.91 -43.24
N SER A 173 43.10 16.41 -44.31
CA SER A 173 43.99 15.60 -45.18
C SER A 173 45.33 15.21 -44.53
N ARG A 174 45.51 15.51 -43.24
CA ARG A 174 46.66 15.11 -42.43
C ARG A 174 46.20 13.95 -41.55
N ASP A 175 46.87 12.82 -41.70
CA ASP A 175 46.68 11.64 -40.85
C ASP A 175 47.17 11.95 -39.42
N LEU A 176 46.28 12.49 -38.59
CA LEU A 176 46.60 12.95 -37.24
C LEU A 176 46.84 11.77 -36.30
N LEU A 177 46.13 10.67 -36.52
CA LEU A 177 46.31 9.42 -35.79
C LEU A 177 47.62 8.71 -36.16
N GLY A 178 48.10 8.87 -37.40
CA GLY A 178 49.39 8.36 -37.87
C GLY A 178 50.60 9.24 -37.56
N THR A 179 50.43 10.57 -37.45
CA THR A 179 51.56 11.51 -37.25
C THR A 179 51.72 12.05 -35.83
N SER A 180 50.67 12.05 -35.00
CA SER A 180 50.75 12.61 -33.64
C SER A 180 50.52 11.56 -32.56
N ALA A 181 51.61 11.14 -31.90
CA ALA A 181 51.56 10.16 -30.82
C ALA A 181 50.59 10.56 -29.68
N GLY A 182 50.42 11.87 -29.45
CA GLY A 182 49.46 12.39 -28.46
C GLY A 182 48.00 12.12 -28.81
N ALA A 183 47.59 12.24 -30.08
CA ALA A 183 46.22 11.97 -30.50
C ALA A 183 45.92 10.46 -30.45
N THR A 184 46.87 9.62 -30.84
CA THR A 184 46.75 8.15 -30.76
C THR A 184 46.58 7.69 -29.31
N VAL A 185 47.38 8.22 -28.39
CA VAL A 185 47.29 7.90 -26.96
C VAL A 185 45.96 8.37 -26.36
N LEU A 186 45.48 9.56 -26.74
CA LEU A 186 44.19 10.07 -26.29
C LEU A 186 43.03 9.18 -26.75
N VAL A 187 43.01 8.78 -28.02
CA VAL A 187 41.97 7.89 -28.57
C VAL A 187 42.00 6.51 -27.91
N TYR A 188 43.20 5.97 -27.65
CA TYR A 188 43.34 4.69 -26.95
C TYR A 188 42.83 4.77 -25.50
N LEU A 189 43.16 5.83 -24.77
CA LEU A 189 42.66 6.03 -23.41
C LEU A 189 41.13 6.24 -23.37
N CYS A 190 40.59 7.07 -24.26
CA CYS A 190 39.14 7.30 -24.32
C CYS A 190 38.39 6.02 -24.71
N SER A 191 38.89 5.25 -25.68
CA SER A 191 38.27 3.98 -26.08
C SER A 191 38.33 2.94 -24.97
N LEU A 192 39.46 2.85 -24.24
CA LEU A 192 39.59 1.97 -23.07
C LEU A 192 38.57 2.32 -21.98
N VAL A 193 38.41 3.61 -21.67
CA VAL A 193 37.44 4.09 -20.68
C VAL A 193 36.01 3.73 -21.10
N VAL A 194 35.66 3.92 -22.37
CA VAL A 194 34.34 3.56 -22.92
C VAL A 194 34.09 2.06 -22.81
N VAL A 195 35.04 1.22 -23.21
CA VAL A 195 34.89 -0.24 -23.17
C VAL A 195 34.74 -0.75 -21.74
N VAL A 196 35.57 -0.26 -20.81
CA VAL A 196 35.51 -0.67 -19.40
C VAL A 196 34.22 -0.20 -18.75
N ALA A 197 33.78 1.03 -19.01
CA ALA A 197 32.56 1.58 -18.44
C ALA A 197 31.30 0.85 -18.96
N LEU A 198 31.21 0.61 -20.27
CA LEU A 198 30.10 -0.15 -20.87
C LEU A 198 30.08 -1.61 -20.38
N SER A 199 31.24 -2.24 -20.25
CA SER A 199 31.34 -3.59 -19.68
C SER A 199 30.85 -3.63 -18.23
N GLY A 200 31.17 -2.59 -17.44
CA GLY A 200 30.68 -2.43 -16.07
C GLY A 200 29.16 -2.25 -16.01
N VAL A 201 28.59 -1.38 -16.87
CA VAL A 201 27.13 -1.20 -16.97
C VAL A 201 26.45 -2.52 -17.36
N PHE A 202 27.01 -3.23 -18.35
CA PHE A 202 26.48 -4.50 -18.80
C PHE A 202 26.50 -5.55 -17.69
N LEU A 203 27.61 -5.68 -16.95
CA LEU A 203 27.71 -6.60 -15.80
C LEU A 203 26.69 -6.26 -14.71
N ILE A 204 26.50 -4.98 -14.40
CA ILE A 204 25.53 -4.54 -13.40
C ILE A 204 24.11 -4.89 -13.84
N LYS A 205 23.74 -4.57 -15.10
CA LYS A 205 22.41 -4.87 -15.63
C LYS A 205 22.19 -6.37 -15.77
N ALA A 206 23.18 -7.15 -16.21
CA ALA A 206 23.11 -8.61 -16.28
C ALA A 206 22.96 -9.26 -14.88
N ALA A 207 23.62 -8.72 -13.86
CA ALA A 207 23.46 -9.20 -12.49
C ALA A 207 22.07 -8.85 -11.92
N GLN A 208 21.55 -7.66 -12.23
CA GLN A 208 20.19 -7.26 -11.83
C GLN A 208 19.12 -8.13 -12.50
N THR A 209 19.22 -8.38 -13.82
CA THR A 209 18.28 -9.26 -14.54
C THR A 209 18.37 -10.70 -14.06
N LEU A 210 19.58 -11.22 -13.81
CA LEU A 210 19.73 -12.56 -13.25
C LEU A 210 19.07 -12.69 -11.87
N LYS A 211 19.20 -11.66 -11.02
CA LYS A 211 18.62 -11.66 -9.67
C LYS A 211 17.09 -11.52 -9.70
N HIS A 212 16.57 -10.63 -10.53
CA HIS A 212 15.16 -10.24 -10.49
C HIS A 212 14.27 -11.01 -11.46
N ASP A 213 14.80 -11.51 -12.58
CA ASP A 213 14.00 -12.23 -13.57
C ASP A 213 14.27 -13.74 -13.53
N VAL A 214 15.54 -14.14 -13.43
CA VAL A 214 15.94 -15.54 -13.61
C VAL A 214 15.77 -16.36 -12.33
N LEU A 215 16.19 -15.84 -11.17
CA LEU A 215 15.99 -16.54 -9.88
C LEU A 215 14.52 -16.86 -9.55
N PRO A 216 13.56 -15.93 -9.67
CA PRO A 216 12.16 -16.25 -9.46
C PRO A 216 11.59 -17.17 -10.55
N ALA A 217 12.04 -17.06 -11.81
CA ALA A 217 11.62 -17.99 -12.86
C ALA A 217 12.11 -19.43 -12.59
N ILE A 218 13.35 -19.60 -12.12
CA ILE A 218 13.91 -20.92 -11.74
C ILE A 218 13.21 -21.49 -10.51
N SER A 219 12.89 -20.66 -9.51
CA SER A 219 12.16 -21.14 -8.31
C SER A 219 10.72 -21.56 -8.65
N THR A 220 10.08 -20.86 -9.59
CA THR A 220 8.75 -21.21 -10.11
C THR A 220 8.81 -22.50 -10.94
N PHE A 221 9.81 -22.62 -11.83
CA PHE A 221 10.05 -23.84 -12.62
C PHE A 221 10.32 -25.07 -11.75
N ARG A 222 11.01 -24.89 -10.62
CA ARG A 222 11.33 -25.98 -9.69
C ARG A 222 10.14 -26.40 -8.81
N ARG A 223 9.18 -25.51 -8.56
CA ARG A 223 7.95 -25.81 -7.81
C ARG A 223 6.86 -26.40 -8.69
N ASP A 224 6.79 -26.01 -9.97
CA ASP A 224 5.72 -26.48 -10.86
C ASP A 224 6.17 -26.57 -12.34
N PRO A 225 6.84 -27.67 -12.73
CA PRO A 225 7.46 -27.79 -14.06
C PRO A 225 6.43 -27.88 -15.20
N ALA A 226 5.23 -28.39 -14.93
CA ALA A 226 4.18 -28.54 -15.95
C ALA A 226 3.55 -27.20 -16.35
N SER A 227 3.32 -26.32 -15.37
CA SER A 227 2.74 -24.98 -15.60
C SER A 227 3.73 -24.04 -16.31
N ALA A 228 5.02 -24.12 -15.98
CA ALA A 228 6.05 -23.30 -16.61
C ALA A 228 6.30 -23.69 -18.09
N VAL A 229 6.27 -24.98 -18.42
CA VAL A 229 6.40 -25.46 -19.81
C VAL A 229 5.15 -25.13 -20.62
N GLY A 230 3.95 -25.23 -20.03
CA GLY A 230 2.70 -24.79 -20.67
C GLY A 230 2.70 -23.29 -20.98
N SER A 231 3.15 -22.48 -20.03
CA SER A 231 3.27 -21.02 -20.19
C SER A 231 4.30 -20.63 -21.25
N ALA A 232 5.44 -21.33 -21.32
CA ALA A 232 6.47 -21.09 -22.34
C ALA A 232 6.02 -21.56 -23.74
N LEU A 233 5.26 -22.65 -23.84
CA LEU A 233 4.67 -23.13 -25.09
C LEU A 233 3.56 -22.20 -25.59
N ASP A 234 2.75 -21.64 -24.69
CA ASP A 234 1.77 -20.61 -25.04
C ASP A 234 2.44 -19.29 -25.44
N LEU A 235 3.59 -18.96 -24.83
CA LEU A 235 4.43 -17.82 -25.21
C LEU A 235 4.96 -17.94 -26.65
N LEU A 236 5.34 -19.16 -27.05
CA LEU A 236 5.80 -19.49 -28.40
C LEU A 236 4.66 -19.61 -29.42
N ARG A 237 3.44 -19.97 -28.97
CA ARG A 237 2.27 -20.12 -29.85
C ARG A 237 1.55 -18.83 -30.20
N ARG A 238 1.75 -17.72 -29.46
CA ARG A 238 1.03 -16.45 -29.71
C ARG A 238 1.91 -15.18 -29.61
N PRO A 239 2.96 -15.04 -30.43
CA PRO A 239 3.80 -13.84 -30.45
C PRO A 239 3.03 -12.57 -30.89
N GLU A 240 1.99 -12.72 -31.72
CA GLU A 240 1.21 -11.61 -32.29
C GLU A 240 0.38 -10.84 -31.25
N VAL A 241 -0.08 -11.50 -30.19
CA VAL A 241 -0.94 -10.87 -29.17
C VAL A 241 -0.13 -9.90 -28.30
N ARG A 242 1.17 -10.19 -28.06
CA ARG A 242 2.04 -9.27 -27.33
C ARG A 242 2.55 -8.12 -28.19
N LEU A 243 2.84 -8.34 -29.47
CA LEU A 243 3.22 -7.24 -30.37
C LEU A 243 2.11 -6.19 -30.48
N ARG A 244 0.84 -6.62 -30.52
CA ARG A 244 -0.30 -5.70 -30.50
C ARG A 244 -0.45 -4.98 -29.15
N LYS A 245 -0.20 -5.66 -28.04
CA LYS A 245 -0.28 -5.06 -26.69
C LYS A 245 0.83 -4.04 -26.40
N VAL A 246 2.05 -4.29 -26.90
CA VAL A 246 3.18 -3.34 -26.81
C VAL A 246 2.98 -2.16 -27.77
N TRP A 247 2.24 -2.36 -28.87
CA TRP A 247 1.88 -1.28 -29.79
C TRP A 247 0.73 -0.39 -29.28
N ASP A 248 -0.18 -0.94 -28.49
CA ASP A 248 -1.27 -0.18 -27.85
C ASP A 248 -0.81 0.55 -26.56
N GLU A 249 0.34 0.21 -25.99
CA GLU A 249 0.95 0.87 -24.82
C GLU A 249 2.01 1.94 -25.19
N LEU A 250 2.28 2.14 -26.49
CA LEU A 250 3.17 3.19 -27.04
C LEU A 250 2.34 4.34 -27.63
#